data_AF-A0AAF0TM55-F1
#
_entry.id   AF-A0AAF0TM55-F1
#
_cell.length_a   1.000
_cell.length_b   1.000
_cell.length_c   1.000
_cell.angle_alpha   90.00
_cell.angle_beta   90.00
_cell.angle_gamma   90.00
#
_symmetry.space_group_name_H-M   'P 1'
#
loop_
_entity.id
_entity.type
_entity.pdbx_description
1 polymer ?
#
loop_
_entity_poly.entity_id
_entity_poly.type
_entity_poly.pdbx_seq_one_letter_code
_entity_poly.pdbx_strand_id
1 'polypeptide(L)'
;MYGHIVSSKGIEVDPKKTDAVKSCPRPLSPSDIRSILGLAGYYRRFVEGFYSLASPLKTLTQNKARFIWSELYEKSFQELKDRLTSALVLTLPEGTDGFVVYCDA
;
A
#
# COMPACT_ATOMS: atom_id res chain seq x y z
N MET A 1 -23.81 14.00 7.15
CA MET A 1 -23.36 12.60 6.99
C MET A 1 -22.29 12.58 5.90
N TYR A 2 -21.02 12.59 6.27
CA TYR A 2 -19.89 12.37 5.34
C TYR A 2 -18.92 11.41 6.04
N GLY A 3 -18.67 10.29 5.37
CA GLY A 3 -17.95 9.14 5.92
C GLY A 3 -16.51 9.46 6.25
N HIS A 4 -16.20 9.47 7.54
CA HIS A 4 -14.85 9.37 8.04
C HIS A 4 -14.78 8.11 8.88
N ILE A 5 -14.07 7.09 8.39
CA ILE A 5 -13.57 5.99 9.22
C ILE A 5 -12.10 6.29 9.44
N VAL A 6 -11.81 7.06 10.49
CA VAL A 6 -10.49 7.09 11.10
C VAL A 6 -10.57 6.13 12.29
N SER A 7 -10.03 4.93 12.15
CA SER A 7 -9.89 4.01 13.28
C SER A 7 -8.50 4.16 13.89
N SER A 8 -8.49 4.63 15.14
CA SER A 8 -7.30 4.95 15.94
C SER A 8 -6.82 3.77 16.80
N LYS A 9 -7.18 2.53 16.45
CA LYS A 9 -6.71 1.30 17.11
C LYS A 9 -5.72 0.60 16.19
N GLY A 10 -4.62 0.13 16.78
CA GLY A 10 -3.44 -0.44 16.13
C GLY A 10 -3.75 -1.26 14.89
N ILE A 11 -2.86 -1.13 13.90
CA ILE A 11 -2.93 -1.80 12.61
C ILE A 11 -2.69 -3.29 12.84
N GLU A 12 -3.72 -3.97 13.32
CA GLU A 12 -3.93 -5.36 13.00
C GLU A 12 -4.28 -5.35 11.52
N VAL A 13 -3.36 -5.85 10.71
CA VAL A 13 -3.59 -6.06 9.30
C VAL A 13 -4.62 -7.19 9.25
N ASP A 14 -5.88 -6.86 9.05
CA ASP A 14 -6.91 -7.86 8.79
C ASP A 14 -6.60 -8.42 7.38
N PRO A 15 -6.60 -9.74 7.12
CA PRO A 15 -6.41 -10.29 5.78
C PRO A 15 -7.41 -9.71 4.74
N LYS A 16 -8.53 -9.15 5.20
CA LYS A 16 -9.45 -8.36 4.36
C LYS A 16 -8.83 -7.06 3.81
N LYS A 17 -7.84 -6.48 4.49
CA LYS A 17 -7.11 -5.28 4.03
C LYS A 17 -6.09 -5.61 2.93
N THR A 18 -5.46 -6.79 2.95
CA THR A 18 -4.61 -7.24 1.84
C THR A 18 -5.40 -7.42 0.56
N ASP A 19 -6.58 -8.04 0.66
CA ASP A 19 -7.49 -8.18 -0.48
C ASP A 19 -7.99 -6.83 -0.99
N ALA A 20 -8.24 -5.86 -0.10
CA ALA A 20 -8.62 -4.52 -0.50
C ALA A 20 -7.51 -3.79 -1.29
N VAL A 21 -6.23 -3.99 -0.94
CA VAL A 21 -5.09 -3.42 -1.70
C VAL A 21 -4.93 -4.16 -3.03
N LYS A 22 -5.03 -5.49 -3.05
CA LYS A 22 -4.92 -6.31 -4.27
C LYS A 22 -6.04 -6.04 -5.27
N SER A 23 -7.28 -5.92 -4.79
CA SER A 23 -8.47 -5.60 -5.59
C SER A 23 -8.68 -4.10 -5.79
N CYS A 24 -7.74 -3.26 -5.34
CA CYS A 24 -7.83 -1.82 -5.52
C CYS A 24 -7.89 -1.49 -7.03
N PRO A 25 -8.95 -0.79 -7.49
CA PRO A 25 -9.10 -0.46 -8.90
C PRO A 25 -8.02 0.54 -9.33
N ARG A 26 -7.82 0.63 -10.64
CA ARG A 26 -6.96 1.65 -11.24
C ARG A 26 -7.43 3.05 -10.81
N PRO A 27 -6.55 3.90 -10.27
CA PRO A 27 -6.94 5.24 -9.85
C PRO A 27 -7.32 6.08 -11.07
N LEU A 28 -8.43 6.81 -10.95
CA LEU A 28 -8.96 7.66 -12.02
C LEU A 28 -8.59 9.13 -11.81
N SER A 29 -8.11 9.47 -10.62
CA SER A 29 -7.75 10.84 -10.25
C SER A 29 -6.41 10.93 -9.50
N PRO A 30 -5.73 12.09 -9.55
CA PRO A 30 -4.57 12.38 -8.71
C PRO A 30 -4.83 12.19 -7.21
N SER A 31 -6.07 12.44 -6.76
CA SER A 31 -6.47 12.29 -5.36
C SER A 31 -6.46 10.82 -4.91
N ASP A 32 -6.89 9.90 -5.79
CA ASP A 32 -6.84 8.46 -5.52
C ASP A 32 -5.39 8.00 -5.38
N ILE A 33 -4.51 8.44 -6.28
CA ILE A 33 -3.08 8.10 -6.21
C ILE A 33 -2.46 8.60 -4.91
N ARG A 34 -2.75 9.85 -4.49
CA ARG A 34 -2.24 10.38 -3.21
C ARG A 34 -2.71 9.55 -2.02
N SER A 35 -3.97 9.11 -2.03
CA SER A 35 -4.53 8.28 -0.97
C SER A 35 -3.82 6.92 -0.91
N ILE A 36 -3.60 6.27 -2.05
CA ILE A 36 -2.89 4.99 -2.14
C ILE A 36 -1.43 5.16 -1.72
N LEU A 37 -0.73 6.20 -2.20
CA LEU A 37 0.66 6.48 -1.82
C LEU A 37 0.79 6.80 -0.32
N GLY A 38 -0.21 7.46 0.28
CA GLY A 38 -0.28 7.71 1.72
C GLY A 38 -0.35 6.40 2.52
N LEU A 39 -1.24 5.49 2.13
CA LEU A 39 -1.34 4.17 2.74
C LEU A 39 -0.06 3.35 2.53
N ALA A 40 0.44 3.31 1.30
CA ALA A 40 1.62 2.57 0.92
C ALA A 40 2.88 3.09 1.65
N GLY A 41 2.90 4.40 1.98
CA GLY A 41 3.94 5.03 2.78
C GLY A 41 4.09 4.44 4.19
N TYR A 42 3.01 3.90 4.77
CA TYR A 42 3.09 3.20 6.07
C TYR A 42 3.92 1.91 5.98
N TYR A 43 3.77 1.17 4.87
CA TYR A 43 4.44 -0.11 4.63
C TYR A 43 5.76 0.02 3.86
N ARG A 44 6.20 1.25 3.54
CA ARG A 44 7.38 1.51 2.70
C ARG A 44 8.66 0.79 3.13
N ARG A 45 8.80 0.47 4.42
CA ARG A 45 9.99 -0.21 4.97
C ARG A 45 10.08 -1.69 4.57
N PHE A 46 8.95 -2.28 4.19
CA PHE A 46 8.79 -3.68 3.82
C PHE A 46 8.68 -3.85 2.29
N VAL A 47 8.56 -2.73 1.56
CA VAL A 47 8.48 -2.70 0.10
C VAL A 47 9.84 -2.30 -0.44
N GLU A 48 10.62 -3.28 -0.88
CA GLU A 48 11.89 -3.01 -1.56
C GLU A 48 11.63 -2.19 -2.84
N GLY A 49 12.46 -1.17 -3.09
CA GLY A 49 12.29 -0.31 -4.27
C GLY A 49 11.06 0.60 -4.23
N PHE A 50 10.40 0.76 -3.07
CA PHE A 50 9.20 1.58 -2.91
C PHE A 50 9.30 2.97 -3.57
N TYR A 51 10.41 3.67 -3.32
CA TYR A 51 10.60 5.01 -3.85
C TYR A 51 10.67 5.04 -5.38
N SER A 52 11.28 4.04 -6.00
CA SER A 52 11.37 3.91 -7.45
C SER A 52 10.00 3.69 -8.09
N LEU A 53 9.14 2.89 -7.45
CA LEU A 53 7.77 2.63 -7.90
C LEU A 53 6.83 3.81 -7.63
N ALA A 54 6.99 4.46 -6.48
CA ALA A 54 6.17 5.59 -6.06
C ALA A 54 6.55 6.89 -6.80
N SER A 55 7.77 7.02 -7.30
CA SER A 55 8.26 8.21 -8.02
C SER A 55 7.41 8.59 -9.23
N PRO A 56 7.17 7.71 -10.22
CA PRO A 56 6.34 8.05 -11.39
C PRO A 56 4.90 8.40 -10.98
N LEU A 57 4.35 7.71 -9.98
CA LEU A 57 3.02 7.99 -9.44
C LEU A 57 2.95 9.35 -8.74
N LYS A 58 3.98 9.73 -7.98
CA LYS A 58 4.08 11.07 -7.36
C LYS A 58 4.11 12.16 -8.41
N THR A 59 4.89 11.99 -9.48
CA THR A 59 4.94 12.94 -10.59
C THR A 59 3.56 13.14 -11.20
N LEU A 60 2.77 12.07 -11.35
CA LEU A 60 1.40 12.14 -11.85
C LEU A 60 0.46 12.95 -10.93
N THR A 61 0.74 13.00 -9.63
CA THR A 61 -0.03 13.80 -8.65
C THR A 61 0.42 15.24 -8.51
N GLN A 62 1.67 15.54 -8.88
CA GLN A 62 2.28 16.87 -8.78
C GLN A 62 2.13 17.66 -10.08
N ASN A 63 2.08 16.95 -11.20
CA ASN A 63 1.93 17.59 -12.50
C ASN A 63 0.52 18.19 -12.63
N LYS A 64 0.45 19.49 -12.90
CA LYS A 64 -0.81 20.20 -13.20
C LYS A 64 -1.30 19.92 -14.63
N ALA A 65 -0.51 19.21 -15.44
CA ALA A 65 -0.90 18.74 -16.76
C ALA A 65 -2.05 17.72 -16.69
N ARG A 66 -2.64 17.41 -17.85
CA ARG A 66 -3.68 16.39 -17.95
C ARG A 66 -3.18 15.07 -17.35
N PHE A 67 -4.02 14.46 -16.52
CA PHE A 67 -3.81 13.12 -16.00
C PHE A 67 -3.83 12.14 -17.18
N ILE A 68 -2.64 11.75 -17.66
CA ILE A 68 -2.49 10.78 -18.75
C ILE A 68 -1.90 9.52 -18.14
N TRP A 69 -2.76 8.52 -17.96
CA TRP A 69 -2.35 7.23 -17.45
C TRP A 69 -1.88 6.33 -18.59
N SER A 70 -0.58 6.31 -18.81
CA SER A 70 0.14 5.43 -19.72
C SER A 70 0.53 4.09 -19.07
N GLU A 71 1.02 3.17 -19.91
CA GLU A 71 1.50 1.85 -19.50
C GLU A 71 2.62 1.90 -18.44
N LEU A 72 3.45 2.96 -18.46
CA LEU A 72 4.49 3.16 -17.45
C LEU A 72 3.91 3.32 -16.03
N TYR A 73 2.84 4.09 -15.90
CA TYR A 73 2.16 4.30 -14.62
C TYR A 73 1.37 3.06 -14.21
N GLU A 74 0.75 2.35 -15.16
CA GLU A 74 0.09 1.06 -14.90
C GLU A 74 1.07 0.03 -14.34
N LYS A 75 2.23 -0.16 -14.98
CA LYS A 75 3.26 -1.10 -14.51
C LYS A 75 3.75 -0.73 -13.12
N SER A 76 4.04 0.55 -12.88
CA SER A 76 4.48 1.03 -11.57
C SER A 76 3.41 0.82 -10.49
N PHE A 77 2.14 0.98 -10.84
CA PHE A 77 1.02 0.80 -9.93
C PHE A 77 0.76 -0.66 -9.59
N GLN A 78 0.77 -1.56 -10.59
CA GLN A 78 0.60 -2.99 -10.39
C GLN A 78 1.74 -3.56 -9.53
N GLU A 79 2.98 -3.24 -9.87
CA GLU A 79 4.15 -3.68 -9.09
C GLU A 79 4.10 -3.15 -7.64
N LEU A 80 3.65 -1.91 -7.44
CA LEU A 80 3.46 -1.36 -6.11
C LEU A 80 2.39 -2.15 -5.32
N LYS A 81 1.26 -2.51 -5.94
CA LYS A 81 0.21 -3.32 -5.31
C LYS A 81 0.71 -4.71 -4.93
N ASP A 82 1.46 -5.36 -5.81
CA ASP A 82 1.99 -6.70 -5.58
C ASP A 82 2.98 -6.69 -4.41
N ARG A 83 3.91 -5.74 -4.40
CA ARG A 83 4.86 -5.60 -3.30
C ARG A 83 4.20 -5.19 -1.99
N LEU A 84 3.17 -4.33 -2.04
CA LEU A 84 2.39 -3.99 -0.84
C LEU A 84 1.65 -5.20 -0.30
N THR A 85 1.05 -6.01 -1.16
CA THR A 85 0.33 -7.23 -0.74
C THR A 85 1.31 -8.22 -0.11
N SER A 86 2.47 -8.42 -0.72
CA SER A 86 3.55 -9.25 -0.18
C SER A 86 4.07 -8.72 1.16
N ALA A 87 4.36 -7.42 1.24
CA ALA A 87 4.80 -6.75 2.47
C ALA A 87 3.77 -6.89 3.59
N LEU A 88 2.49 -6.69 3.28
CA LEU A 88 1.40 -6.84 4.24
C LEU A 88 1.34 -8.27 4.79
N VAL A 89 1.50 -9.27 3.91
CA VAL A 89 1.60 -10.68 4.31
C VAL A 89 2.77 -10.93 5.26
N LEU A 90 3.94 -10.34 4.98
CA LEU A 90 5.12 -10.46 5.85
C LEU A 90 4.99 -9.71 7.19
N THR A 91 4.15 -8.68 7.24
CA THR A 91 3.93 -7.87 8.46
C THR A 91 2.76 -8.33 9.31
N LEU A 92 1.93 -9.25 8.81
CA LEU A 92 0.92 -9.90 9.63
C LEU A 92 1.66 -10.61 10.76
N PRO A 93 1.50 -10.21 12.04
CA PRO A 93 1.77 -11.18 13.09
C PRO A 93 0.83 -12.34 12.79
N GLU A 94 1.38 -13.52 12.53
CA GLU A 94 0.58 -14.71 12.32
C GLU A 94 -0.41 -14.78 13.48
N GLY A 95 -1.70 -14.62 13.17
CA GLY A 95 -2.73 -14.53 14.18
C GLY A 95 -2.74 -15.82 14.98
N THR A 96 -2.31 -15.73 16.24
CA THR A 96 -2.51 -16.73 17.28
C THR A 96 -1.99 -18.14 16.97
N ASP A 97 -0.68 -18.31 16.84
CA ASP A 97 -0.05 -19.46 17.49
C ASP A 97 1.25 -19.04 18.18
N GLY A 98 1.51 -19.63 19.34
CA GLY A 98 2.37 -19.09 20.40
C GLY A 98 3.72 -18.54 19.93
N PHE A 99 4.06 -17.35 20.42
CA PHE A 99 5.43 -16.86 20.45
C PHE A 99 6.32 -17.93 21.12
N VAL A 100 7.02 -18.76 20.32
CA VAL A 100 8.13 -19.56 20.84
C VAL A 100 9.35 -18.64 20.87
N VAL A 101 9.58 -18.06 22.04
CA VAL A 101 10.85 -17.43 22.36
C VAL A 101 11.87 -18.56 22.56
N TYR A 102 12.72 -18.79 21.55
CA TYR A 102 13.95 -19.53 21.78
C TYR A 102 14.94 -18.61 22.49
N CYS A 103 15.07 -18.79 23.80
CA CYS A 103 16.27 -18.39 24.54
C CYS A 103 17.19 -19.61 24.57
N ASP A 104 18.28 -19.57 23.82
CA ASP A 104 19.41 -20.46 24.11
C ASP A 104 20.14 -19.92 25.36
N ALA A 105 20.30 -20.80 26.35
CA ALA A 105 20.94 -20.55 27.63
C ALA A 105 22.47 -20.66 27.56
#